data_AF-A0A4V3A2B2-F1
#
_entry.id   AF-A0A4V3A2B2-F1
#
_cell.length_a   1.000
_cell.length_b   1.000
_cell.length_c   1.000
_cell.angle_alpha   90.00
_cell.angle_beta   90.00
_cell.angle_gamma   90.00
#
_symmetry.space_group_name_H-M   'P 1'
#
loop_
_entity.id
_entity.type
_entity.pdbx_description
1 polymer ?
#
loop_
_entity_poly.entity_id
_entity_poly.type
_entity_poly.pdbx_seq_one_letter_code
_entity_poly.pdbx_strand_id
1 'polypeptide(L)'
;MNYLIGFIFVVLVAIILRQQYQFGKMRQSARFMSYYSKLNENAKLHAKFQANTAEMLLRMQGYDVERIINGDNSQRVINSMEKESILKEHDANKKKIDEADQVFEEVKAKYESEVMQ
;
A
#
# COMPACT_ATOMS: atom_id res chain seq x y z
N MET A 1 3.96 57.96 13.47
CA MET A 1 2.92 57.08 12.87
C MET A 1 3.41 56.35 11.61
N ASN A 2 4.00 57.01 10.61
CA ASN A 2 4.45 56.33 9.37
C ASN A 2 5.47 55.18 9.57
N TYR A 3 6.43 55.32 10.49
CA TYR A 3 7.43 54.25 10.74
C TYR A 3 6.83 52.99 11.37
N LEU A 4 5.81 53.15 12.21
CA LEU A 4 5.15 52.04 12.90
C LEU A 4 4.25 51.26 11.93
N ILE A 5 3.57 51.97 11.02
CA ILE A 5 2.81 51.38 9.91
C ILE A 5 3.73 50.64 8.94
N GLY A 6 4.88 51.23 8.58
CA GLY A 6 5.88 50.58 7.72
C GLY A 6 6.45 49.30 8.34
N PHE A 7 6.76 49.30 9.64
CA PHE A 7 7.23 48.12 10.35
C PHE A 7 6.18 47.00 10.38
N ILE A 8 4.91 47.32 10.65
CA ILE A 8 3.80 46.36 10.61
C ILE A 8 3.69 45.73 9.21
N PHE A 9 3.83 46.53 8.15
CA PHE A 9 3.74 46.04 6.77
C PHE A 9 4.86 45.05 6.43
N VAL A 10 6.11 45.35 6.82
CA VAL A 10 7.25 44.44 6.61
C VAL A 10 7.07 43.12 7.36
N VAL A 11 6.59 43.17 8.61
CA VAL A 11 6.31 41.96 9.39
C VAL A 11 5.20 41.11 8.75
N LEU A 12 4.14 41.73 8.26
CA LEU A 12 3.06 41.04 7.54
C LEU A 12 3.57 40.34 6.28
N VAL A 13 4.38 41.04 5.47
CA VAL A 13 4.98 40.46 4.25
C VAL A 13 5.88 39.27 4.62
N ALA A 14 6.71 39.39 5.65
CA ALA A 14 7.56 38.29 6.11
C ALA A 14 6.75 37.07 6.59
N ILE A 15 5.61 37.30 7.28
CA ILE A 15 4.70 36.23 7.70
C ILE A 15 4.06 35.55 6.49
N ILE A 16 3.60 36.30 5.48
CA ILE A 16 2.99 35.75 4.26
C ILE A 16 4.01 34.88 3.50
N LEU A 17 5.24 35.36 3.33
CA LEU A 17 6.31 34.59 2.68
C LEU A 17 6.61 33.29 3.45
N ARG A 18 6.67 33.36 4.78
CA ARG A 18 6.90 32.18 5.63
C ARG A 18 5.74 31.19 5.55
N GLN A 19 4.50 31.66 5.52
CA GLN A 19 3.32 30.79 5.37
C GLN A 19 3.34 30.09 4.00
N GLN A 20 3.59 30.80 2.90
CA GLN A 20 3.68 30.19 1.57
C GLN A 20 4.76 29.09 1.52
N TYR A 21 5.93 29.34 2.12
CA TYR A 21 6.99 28.34 2.21
C TYR A 21 6.58 27.11 3.02
N GLN A 22 5.90 27.30 4.17
CA GLN A 22 5.40 26.19 4.98
C GLN A 22 4.33 25.38 4.26
N PHE A 23 3.40 26.02 3.54
CA PHE A 23 2.39 25.33 2.74
C PHE A 23 3.01 24.49 1.63
N GLY A 24 4.08 24.99 0.99
CA GLY A 24 4.85 24.21 0.00
C GLY A 24 5.41 22.93 0.59
N LYS A 25 6.10 23.02 1.74
CA LYS A 25 6.65 21.86 2.45
C LYS A 25 5.57 20.89 2.94
N MET A 26 4.45 21.40 3.47
CA MET A 26 3.34 20.56 3.92
C MET A 26 2.72 19.77 2.77
N ARG A 27 2.53 20.39 1.59
CA ARG A 27 2.02 19.66 0.41
C ARG A 27 2.97 18.56 -0.04
N GLN A 28 4.28 18.84 -0.09
CA GLN A 28 5.29 17.81 -0.42
C GLN A 28 5.29 16.67 0.60
N SER A 29 5.22 16.99 1.89
CA SER A 29 5.14 15.98 2.97
C SER A 29 3.87 15.15 2.89
N ALA A 30 2.72 15.75 2.61
CA ALA A 30 1.45 15.04 2.47
C ALA A 30 1.48 14.07 1.27
N ARG A 31 2.05 14.52 0.14
CA ARG A 31 2.25 13.68 -1.06
C ARG A 31 3.16 12.50 -0.77
N PHE A 32 4.33 12.76 -0.17
CA PHE A 32 5.26 11.73 0.27
C PHE A 32 4.54 10.70 1.17
N MET A 33 3.86 11.16 2.21
CA MET A 33 3.16 10.27 3.14
C MET A 33 2.08 9.43 2.43
N SER A 34 1.31 10.03 1.53
CA SER A 34 0.29 9.31 0.76
C SER A 34 0.88 8.22 -0.14
N TYR A 35 2.00 8.51 -0.81
CA TYR A 35 2.69 7.57 -1.69
C TYR A 35 3.26 6.38 -0.90
N TYR A 36 4.00 6.65 0.18
CA TYR A 36 4.58 5.58 1.01
C TYR A 36 3.52 4.79 1.77
N SER A 37 2.39 5.40 2.13
CA SER A 37 1.24 4.67 2.66
C SER A 37 0.72 3.65 1.64
N LYS A 38 0.59 4.04 0.37
CA LYS A 38 0.12 3.16 -0.71
C LYS A 38 1.14 2.08 -1.08
N LEU A 39 2.43 2.41 -1.07
CA LEU A 39 3.52 1.45 -1.24
C LEU A 39 3.48 0.36 -0.18
N ASN A 40 3.34 0.75 1.10
CA ASN A 40 3.26 -0.20 2.20
C ASN A 40 1.98 -1.05 2.17
N GLU A 41 0.86 -0.45 1.78
CA GLU A 41 -0.40 -1.17 1.57
C GLU A 41 -0.24 -2.24 0.49
N ASN A 42 0.38 -1.89 -0.65
CA ASN A 42 0.62 -2.85 -1.73
C ASN A 42 1.59 -3.96 -1.31
N ALA A 43 2.70 -3.63 -0.65
CA ALA A 43 3.64 -4.61 -0.12
C ALA A 43 2.98 -5.60 0.85
N LYS A 44 2.05 -5.12 1.70
CA LYS A 44 1.26 -5.96 2.61
C LYS A 44 0.32 -6.90 1.85
N LEU A 45 -0.31 -6.44 0.77
CA LEU A 45 -1.16 -7.28 -0.08
C LEU A 45 -0.35 -8.42 -0.71
N HIS A 46 0.81 -8.11 -1.28
CA HIS A 46 1.72 -9.11 -1.84
C HIS A 46 2.20 -10.13 -0.81
N ALA A 47 2.61 -9.67 0.39
CA ALA A 47 3.00 -10.57 1.47
C ALA A 47 1.86 -11.51 1.90
N LYS A 48 0.63 -10.98 1.99
CA LYS A 48 -0.55 -11.80 2.31
C LYS A 48 -0.84 -12.82 1.22
N PHE A 49 -0.71 -12.46 -0.05
CA PHE A 49 -0.94 -13.39 -1.15
C PHE A 49 0.13 -14.47 -1.24
N GLN A 50 1.39 -14.16 -0.97
CA GLN A 50 2.45 -15.17 -0.87
C GLN A 50 2.16 -16.17 0.25
N ALA A 51 1.72 -15.68 1.42
CA ALA A 51 1.30 -16.56 2.53
C ALA A 51 0.11 -17.44 2.12
N ASN A 52 -0.93 -16.85 1.51
CA ASN A 52 -2.08 -17.59 1.00
C ASN A 52 -1.68 -18.62 -0.07
N THR A 53 -0.70 -18.31 -0.92
CA THR A 53 -0.20 -19.23 -1.95
C THR A 53 0.54 -20.40 -1.32
N ALA A 54 1.38 -20.15 -0.31
CA ALA A 54 2.03 -21.22 0.43
C ALA A 54 1.01 -22.14 1.12
N GLU A 55 0.01 -21.56 1.79
CA GLU A 55 -1.10 -22.31 2.39
C GLU A 55 -1.90 -23.09 1.33
N MET A 56 -2.18 -22.48 0.18
CA MET A 56 -2.86 -23.12 -0.94
C MET A 56 -2.11 -24.36 -1.42
N LEU A 57 -0.78 -24.27 -1.59
CA LEU A 57 0.06 -25.40 -2.01
C LEU A 57 0.02 -26.55 -0.99
N LEU A 58 0.04 -26.24 0.31
CA LEU A 58 -0.13 -27.23 1.38
C LEU A 58 -1.51 -27.90 1.30
N ARG A 59 -2.57 -27.10 1.15
CA ARG A 59 -3.94 -27.62 0.99
C ARG A 59 -4.07 -28.52 -0.24
N MET A 60 -3.45 -28.18 -1.37
CA MET A 60 -3.45 -29.04 -2.57
C MET A 60 -2.76 -30.39 -2.36
N GLN A 61 -1.74 -30.43 -1.50
CA GLN A 61 -1.06 -31.65 -1.09
C GLN A 61 -1.82 -32.45 -0.02
N GLY A 62 -2.95 -31.93 0.47
CA GLY A 62 -3.75 -32.58 1.51
C GLY A 62 -3.38 -32.20 2.93
N TYR A 63 -2.48 -31.23 3.10
CA TYR A 63 -2.13 -30.71 4.41
C TYR A 63 -3.09 -29.62 4.86
N ASP A 64 -3.37 -29.60 6.16
CA ASP A 64 -4.16 -28.58 6.82
C ASP A 64 -3.25 -27.81 7.78
N VAL A 65 -3.10 -26.50 7.53
CA VAL A 65 -2.21 -25.63 8.32
C VAL A 65 -2.64 -25.60 9.79
N GLU A 66 -3.94 -25.62 10.08
CA GLU A 66 -4.44 -25.61 11.47
C GLU A 66 -4.06 -26.89 12.20
N ARG A 67 -4.09 -28.04 11.51
CA ARG A 67 -3.68 -29.32 12.08
C ARG A 67 -2.18 -29.37 12.34
N ILE A 68 -1.38 -28.88 11.39
CA ILE A 68 0.08 -28.82 11.53
C ILE A 68 0.47 -27.97 12.74
N ILE A 69 -0.18 -26.82 12.94
CA ILE A 69 0.06 -25.95 14.11
C ILE A 69 -0.25 -26.69 15.42
N ASN A 70 -1.27 -27.55 15.42
CA ASN A 70 -1.66 -28.38 16.55
C ASN A 70 -0.83 -29.67 16.69
N GLY A 71 0.20 -29.88 15.85
CA GLY A 71 1.10 -31.04 15.89
C GLY A 71 0.62 -32.26 15.10
N ASP A 72 -0.49 -32.16 14.37
CA ASP A 72 -0.99 -33.21 13.50
C ASP A 72 -0.54 -32.99 12.05
N ASN A 73 0.40 -33.82 11.60
CA ASN A 73 0.95 -33.80 10.24
C ASN A 73 0.24 -34.77 9.28
N SER A 74 -0.95 -35.27 9.64
CA SER A 74 -1.71 -36.17 8.77
C SER A 74 -2.13 -35.47 7.47
N GLN A 75 -2.07 -36.22 6.36
CA GLN A 75 -2.55 -35.79 5.06
C GLN A 75 -3.96 -36.30 4.81
N ARG A 76 -4.84 -35.45 4.27
CA ARG A 76 -6.15 -35.88 3.74
C ARG A 76 -6.08 -36.07 2.23
N VAL A 77 -6.83 -37.04 1.72
CA VAL A 77 -7.01 -37.19 0.27
C VAL A 77 -7.88 -36.03 -0.23
N ILE A 78 -7.31 -35.22 -1.12
CA ILE A 78 -8.01 -34.11 -1.79
C ILE A 78 -8.56 -34.62 -3.11
N ASN A 79 -9.86 -34.40 -3.37
CA ASN A 79 -10.46 -34.75 -4.65
C ASN A 79 -10.22 -33.66 -5.73
N SER A 80 -10.50 -33.99 -6.99
CA SER A 80 -10.28 -33.08 -8.12
C SER A 80 -11.13 -31.80 -8.04
N MET A 81 -12.35 -31.88 -7.51
CA MET A 81 -13.25 -30.71 -7.37
C MET A 81 -12.73 -29.73 -6.32
N GLU A 82 -12.19 -30.23 -5.21
CA GLU A 82 -11.56 -29.40 -4.17
C GLU A 82 -10.31 -28.71 -4.71
N LYS A 83 -9.47 -29.40 -5.51
CA LYS A 83 -8.32 -28.76 -6.17
C LYS A 83 -8.76 -27.64 -7.09
N GLU A 84 -9.84 -27.85 -7.86
CA GLU A 84 -10.38 -26.82 -8.74
C GLU A 84 -10.94 -25.63 -7.95
N SER A 85 -11.61 -25.84 -6.82
CA SER A 85 -12.10 -24.73 -5.99
C SER A 85 -10.95 -23.91 -5.40
N ILE A 86 -9.90 -24.58 -4.94
CA ILE A 86 -8.68 -23.94 -4.40
C ILE A 86 -8.00 -23.10 -5.49
N LEU A 87 -7.88 -23.62 -6.72
CA LEU A 87 -7.33 -22.88 -7.86
C LEU A 87 -8.17 -21.65 -8.22
N LYS A 88 -9.51 -21.78 -8.24
CA LYS A 88 -10.41 -20.65 -8.50
C LYS A 88 -10.27 -19.54 -7.47
N GLU A 89 -10.12 -19.89 -6.19
CA GLU A 89 -9.88 -18.92 -5.13
C GLU A 89 -8.54 -18.18 -5.32
N HIS A 90 -7.48 -18.91 -5.67
CA HIS A 90 -6.18 -18.33 -5.98
C HIS A 90 -6.24 -17.36 -7.17
N ASP A 91 -6.89 -17.76 -8.26
CA ASP A 91 -7.03 -16.91 -9.45
C ASP A 91 -7.84 -15.64 -9.15
N ALA A 92 -8.88 -15.74 -8.33
CA ALA A 92 -9.64 -14.59 -7.87
C ALA A 92 -8.79 -13.64 -7.00
N ASN A 93 -7.95 -14.19 -6.13
CA ASN A 93 -7.04 -13.39 -5.30
C ASN A 93 -5.92 -12.76 -6.12
N LYS A 94 -5.43 -13.45 -7.15
CA LYS A 94 -4.44 -12.91 -8.09
C LYS A 94 -4.97 -11.70 -8.83
N LYS A 95 -6.20 -11.77 -9.36
CA LYS A 95 -6.85 -10.61 -10.03
C LYS A 95 -6.93 -9.38 -9.13
N LYS A 96 -7.27 -9.57 -7.85
CA LYS A 96 -7.32 -8.45 -6.87
C LYS A 96 -5.95 -7.79 -6.67
N ILE A 97 -4.86 -8.56 -6.75
CA ILE A 97 -3.51 -8.00 -6.68
C ILE A 97 -3.15 -7.29 -7.96
N ASP A 98 -3.46 -7.86 -9.12
CA ASP A 98 -3.21 -7.22 -10.41
C ASP A 98 -3.94 -5.85 -10.49
N GLU A 99 -5.18 -5.77 -9.98
CA GLU A 99 -5.93 -4.51 -9.85
C GLU A 99 -5.27 -3.52 -8.87
N ALA A 100 -4.78 -4.01 -7.72
CA ALA A 100 -4.10 -3.17 -6.74
C ALA A 100 -2.75 -2.63 -7.28
N ASP A 101 -2.03 -3.44 -8.05
CA ASP A 101 -0.77 -3.05 -8.70
C ASP A 101 -1.00 -1.98 -9.76
N GLN A 102 -2.08 -2.09 -10.55
CA GLN A 102 -2.46 -1.04 -11.50
C GLN A 102 -2.71 0.30 -10.81
N VAL A 103 -3.49 0.30 -9.73
CA VAL A 103 -3.76 1.51 -8.93
C VAL A 103 -2.46 2.07 -8.34
N PHE A 104 -1.56 1.20 -7.88
CA PHE A 104 -0.28 1.62 -7.34
C PHE A 104 0.62 2.28 -8.40
N GLU A 105 0.72 1.71 -9.60
CA GLU A 105 1.52 2.28 -10.69
C GLU A 105 0.99 3.66 -11.13
N GLU A 106 -0.33 3.87 -11.14
CA GLU A 106 -0.91 5.21 -11.37
C GLU A 106 -0.47 6.24 -10.31
N VAL A 107 -0.53 5.84 -9.03
CA VAL A 107 -0.10 6.69 -7.90
C VAL A 107 1.41 6.97 -7.96
N LYS A 108 2.21 5.98 -8.35
CA LYS A 108 3.65 6.10 -8.51
C LYS A 108 4.02 7.04 -9.67
N ALA A 109 3.41 6.88 -10.84
CA ALA A 109 3.63 7.78 -11.97
C ALA A 109 3.27 9.24 -11.61
N LYS A 110 2.19 9.44 -10.86
CA LYS A 110 1.81 10.77 -10.35
C LYS A 110 2.85 11.33 -9.38
N TYR A 111 3.35 10.52 -8.46
CA TYR A 111 4.38 10.95 -7.52
C TYR A 111 5.70 11.30 -8.23
N GLU A 112 6.17 10.46 -9.15
CA GLU A 112 7.41 10.67 -9.90
C GLU A 112 7.35 11.94 -10.77
N SER A 113 6.25 12.17 -11.47
CA SER A 113 6.06 13.38 -12.28
C SER A 113 6.00 14.68 -11.45
N GLU A 114 5.54 14.63 -10.21
CA GLU A 114 5.44 15.79 -9.32
C GLU A 114 6.71 16.05 -8.49
N VAL A 115 7.61 15.07 -8.35
CA VAL A 115 8.86 15.17 -7.57
C VAL A 115 10.08 15.42 -8.44
N MET A 116 10.05 15.03 -9.71
CA MET A 116 11.12 15.28 -10.70
C MET A 116 11.03 16.66 -11.38
N GLN A 117 10.09 17.53 -10.94
CA GLN A 117 9.98 18.95 -11.34
C GLN A 117 10.57 19.87 -10.27
#